data_AF-A0A929TKW6-F1
#
_entry.id   AF-A0A929TKW6-F1
#
_cell.length_a   1.000
_cell.length_b   1.000
_cell.length_c   1.000
_cell.angle_alpha   90.00
_cell.angle_beta   90.00
_cell.angle_gamma   90.00
#
_symmetry.space_group_name_H-M   'P 1'
#
loop_
_entity.id
_entity.type
_entity.pdbx_description
1 polymer ?
#
loop_
_entity_poly.entity_id
_entity_poly.type
_entity_poly.pdbx_seq_one_letter_code
_entity_poly.pdbx_strand_id
1 'polypeptide(L)' 'MKILLTAFTPFDGEKINPALEAMKLVKDRLGNLEVVK' A
#
# COMPACT_ATOMS: atom_id res chain seq x y z
N MET A 1 -9.77 0.07 14.91
CA MET A 1 -8.96 -1.12 14.60
C MET A 1 -7.93 -0.73 13.55
N LYS A 2 -6.70 -1.25 13.65
CA LYS A 2 -5.61 -0.89 12.73
C LYS A 2 -5.30 -2.05 11.79
N ILE A 3 -4.97 -1.73 10.54
CA ILE A 3 -4.47 -2.69 9.55
C ILE A 3 -3.14 -2.18 9.02
N LEU A 4 -2.14 -3.06 9.01
CA LEU A 4 -0.87 -2.82 8.33
C LEU A 4 -0.99 -3.23 6.87
N LEU A 5 -0.72 -2.31 5.95
CA LEU A 5 -0.75 -2.53 4.52
C LEU A 5 0.67 -2.40 3.97
N THR A 6 1.20 -3.49 3.43
CA THR A 6 2.56 -3.54 2.88
C THR A 6 2.54 -3.82 1.38
N ALA A 7 3.58 -3.38 0.68
CA ALA A 7 3.81 -3.73 -0.71
C ALA A 7 5.31 -3.96 -0.98
N PHE A 8 5.61 -4.71 -2.03
CA PHE A 8 6.99 -4.91 -2.48
C PHE A 8 7.47 -3.72 -3.32
N THR A 9 8.78 -3.47 -3.29
CA THR A 9 9.43 -2.57 -4.26
C THR A 9 9.39 -3.18 -5.68
N PRO A 10 9.64 -2.38 -6.73
CA PRO A 10 9.88 -2.93 -8.06
C PRO A 10 11.02 -3.97 -8.04
N PHE A 11 10.91 -5.01 -8.86
CA PHE A 11 11.87 -6.11 -8.97
C PHE A 11 11.90 -6.64 -10.42
N ASP A 12 12.83 -7.54 -10.75
CA ASP A 12 12.96 -8.13 -12.10
C ASP A 12 13.21 -7.10 -13.23
N GLY A 13 13.97 -6.05 -12.93
CA GLY A 13 14.26 -4.97 -13.88
C GLY A 13 13.08 -4.01 -14.11
N GLU A 14 11.91 -4.29 -13.52
CA GLU A 14 10.75 -3.42 -13.59
C GLU A 14 10.96 -2.12 -12.82
N LYS A 15 10.41 -1.03 -13.35
CA LYS A 15 10.48 0.30 -12.73
C LYS A 15 9.33 0.57 -11.77
N ILE A 16 8.24 -0.19 -11.88
CA ILE A 16 6.99 0.03 -11.16
C ILE A 16 6.54 -1.29 -10.55
N ASN A 17 6.07 -1.24 -9.31
CA ASN A 17 5.31 -2.33 -8.71
C ASN A 17 3.86 -1.86 -8.52
N PRO A 18 2.87 -2.45 -9.22
CA PRO A 18 1.48 -2.03 -9.12
C PRO A 18 0.91 -2.07 -7.70
N ALA A 19 1.35 -3.02 -6.86
CA ALA A 19 0.91 -3.09 -5.47
C ALA A 19 1.44 -1.91 -4.65
N LEU A 20 2.68 -1.48 -4.90
CA LEU A 20 3.27 -0.31 -4.25
C LEU A 20 2.58 0.98 -4.67
N GLU A 21 2.28 1.14 -5.97
CA GLU A 21 1.56 2.31 -6.45
C GLU A 21 0.12 2.33 -5.95
N ALA A 22 -0.56 1.18 -5.90
CA ALA A 22 -1.89 1.09 -5.32
C ALA A 22 -1.88 1.43 -3.81
N MET A 23 -0.91 0.92 -3.05
CA MET A 23 -0.75 1.20 -1.61
C MET A 23 -0.64 2.71 -1.33
N LYS A 24 0.11 3.45 -2.15
CA LYS A 24 0.27 4.90 -2.02
C LYS A 24 -1.06 5.65 -2.18
N LEU A 25 -1.99 5.12 -2.98
CA LEU A 25 -3.30 5.74 -3.26
C LEU A 25 -4.36 5.40 -2.22
N VAL A 26 -4.16 4.38 -1.38
CA VAL A 26 -5.11 4.01 -0.33
C VAL A 26 -5.18 5.13 0.72
N LYS A 27 -6.40 5.53 1.11
CA LYS A 27 -6.62 6.51 2.19
C LYS A 27 -6.20 5.93 3.54
N ASP A 28 -5.68 6.77 4.42
CA ASP A 28 -5.24 6.34 5.76
C ASP A 28 -6.42 5.93 6.68
N ARG A 29 -7.67 6.22 6.27
CA ARG A 29 -8.88 5.80 6.96
C ARG A 29 -9.92 5.22 6.00
N LEU A 30 -10.40 4.03 6.34
CA LEU A 30 -11.46 3.32 5.62
C LEU A 30 -12.58 2.99 6.63
N GLY A 31 -13.59 3.86 6.72
CA GLY A 31 -14.62 3.79 7.76
C GLY A 31 -14.00 3.87 9.17
N ASN A 32 -14.16 2.82 9.95
CA ASN A 32 -13.63 2.72 11.32
C ASN A 32 -12.21 2.09 11.39
N LEU A 33 -11.61 1.78 10.24
CA LEU A 33 -10.27 1.23 10.11
C LEU A 33 -9.24 2.33 9.85
N GLU A 34 -8.14 2.27 10.59
CA GLU A 34 -6.93 3.07 10.34
C GLU A 34 -5.93 2.20 9.59
N VAL A 35 -5.43 2.70 8.45
CA VAL A 35 -4.43 2.03 7.63
C VAL A 35 -3.06 2.58 8.00
N VAL A 36 -2.15 1.68 8.36
CA VAL A 36 -0.73 1.95 8.60
C VAL A 36 0.04 1.38 7.39
N LYS A 37 0.93 2.16 6.79
CA LYS A 37 1.71 1.78 5.59
C LYS A 37 3.18 1.63 5.94
#